data_AF-A0A1U8KH97-F1
#
_entry.id   AF-A0A1U8KH97-F1
#
_cell.length_a   1.000
_cell.length_b   1.000
_cell.length_c   1.000
_cell.angle_alpha   90.00
_cell.angle_beta   90.00
_cell.angle_gamma   90.00
#
_symmetry.space_group_name_H-M   'P 1'
#
loop_
_entity.id
_entity.type
_entity.pdbx_description
1 polymer ?
#
loop_
_entity_poly.entity_id
_entity_poly.type
_entity_poly.pdbx_seq_one_letter_code
_entity_poly.pdbx_strand_id
1 'polypeptide(L)'
;MGRGKFKGKPTGHRHFSTPEELLAGSSARPRTFKKEQAEVEEEEERSEEEVEEEPEKRKGTQGLIEIENPNLAKPKNVKAKDLVMGRTTELSRREREEIEKQKAHERYMKLQEQGKTEQARKDLDL
;
A
#
# COMPACT_ATOMS: atom_id res chain seq x y z
N MET A 1 1.50 -31.91 -48.98
CA MET A 1 1.98 -30.91 -48.00
C MET A 1 1.48 -31.29 -46.62
N GLY A 2 2.31 -31.97 -45.81
CA GLY A 2 1.91 -32.41 -44.47
C GLY A 2 2.02 -31.25 -43.48
N ARG A 3 0.89 -30.73 -43.00
CA ARG A 3 0.89 -29.72 -41.93
C ARG A 3 1.11 -30.43 -40.59
N GLY A 4 2.30 -30.27 -40.02
CA GLY A 4 2.64 -30.79 -38.70
C GLY A 4 1.70 -30.23 -37.63
N LYS A 5 1.24 -31.09 -36.71
CA LYS A 5 0.37 -30.71 -35.60
C LYS A 5 1.20 -29.98 -34.53
N PHE A 6 1.06 -28.66 -34.43
CA PHE A 6 1.70 -27.88 -33.36
C PHE A 6 1.07 -28.25 -32.02
N LYS A 7 1.82 -28.96 -31.16
CA LYS A 7 1.44 -29.16 -29.76
C LYS A 7 1.91 -27.95 -28.96
N GLY A 8 1.00 -27.01 -28.70
CA GLY A 8 1.27 -25.88 -27.82
C GLY A 8 1.65 -26.40 -26.44
N LYS A 9 2.79 -25.94 -25.90
CA LYS A 9 3.15 -26.22 -24.51
C LYS A 9 2.08 -25.58 -23.61
N PRO A 10 1.66 -26.24 -22.52
CA PRO A 10 0.75 -25.61 -21.58
C PRO A 10 1.45 -24.36 -21.03
N THR A 11 0.94 -23.19 -21.42
CA THR A 11 1.37 -21.92 -20.84
C THR A 11 1.01 -21.97 -19.37
N GLY A 12 2.04 -22.02 -18.51
CA GLY A 12 1.86 -22.12 -17.06
C GLY A 12 0.89 -21.04 -16.57
N HIS A 13 -0.13 -21.47 -15.82
CA HIS A 13 -1.10 -20.57 -15.22
C HIS A 13 -0.37 -19.71 -14.17
N ARG A 14 -0.51 -18.39 -14.24
CA ARG A 14 0.09 -17.48 -13.26
C ARG A 14 -0.85 -17.39 -12.06
N HIS A 15 -0.32 -17.70 -10.88
CA HIS A 15 -1.03 -17.50 -9.62
C HIS A 15 -0.73 -16.08 -9.11
N PHE A 16 -1.77 -15.28 -8.93
CA PHE A 16 -1.68 -13.98 -8.28
C PHE A 16 -2.19 -14.14 -6.85
N SER A 17 -1.43 -13.65 -5.88
CA SER A 17 -1.87 -13.64 -4.49
C SER A 17 -3.05 -12.68 -4.30
N THR A 18 -4.12 -13.15 -3.67
CA THR A 18 -5.24 -12.28 -3.26
C THR A 18 -4.90 -11.55 -1.96
N PRO A 19 -5.53 -10.40 -1.66
CA PRO A 19 -5.31 -9.69 -0.40
C PRO A 19 -5.64 -10.56 0.83
N GLU A 20 -6.67 -11.40 0.75
CA GLU A 20 -7.02 -12.34 1.82
C GLU A 20 -5.93 -13.41 2.05
N GLU A 21 -5.30 -13.92 0.98
CA GLU A 21 -4.20 -14.89 1.08
C GLU A 21 -2.91 -14.27 1.65
N LEU A 22 -2.66 -12.99 1.38
CA LEU A 22 -1.54 -12.26 1.96
C LEU A 22 -1.71 -12.08 3.47
N LEU A 23 -2.94 -11.73 3.90
CA LEU A 23 -3.30 -11.60 5.32
C LEU A 23 -3.26 -12.95 6.05
N ALA A 24 -3.77 -14.01 5.43
CA ALA A 24 -3.72 -15.36 5.97
C ALA A 24 -2.29 -15.95 5.98
N GLY A 25 -1.32 -15.29 5.35
CA GLY A 25 0.06 -15.74 5.29
C GLY A 25 0.27 -17.06 4.52
N SER A 26 -0.73 -17.50 3.76
CA SER A 26 -0.71 -18.73 2.96
C SER A 26 -0.11 -18.53 1.57
N SER A 27 0.41 -17.34 1.27
CA SER A 27 0.96 -17.02 -0.05
C SER A 27 2.06 -18.03 -0.44
N ALA A 28 2.04 -18.48 -1.71
CA ALA A 28 3.04 -19.38 -2.28
C ALA A 28 4.46 -18.76 -2.38
N ARG A 29 4.66 -17.54 -1.89
CA ARG A 29 5.95 -16.84 -1.88
C ARG A 29 6.84 -17.40 -0.76
N PRO A 30 8.15 -17.57 -0.99
CA PRO A 30 9.06 -18.10 0.03
C PRO A 30 9.11 -17.19 1.25
N ARG A 31 9.16 -17.79 2.45
CA ARG A 31 9.19 -17.07 3.74
C ARG A 31 10.37 -16.10 3.89
N THR A 32 11.45 -16.30 3.16
CA THR A 32 12.63 -15.41 3.14
C THR A 32 12.29 -14.04 2.55
N PHE A 33 11.42 -13.97 1.54
CA PHE A 33 11.01 -12.71 0.92
C PHE A 33 10.14 -11.87 1.85
N LYS A 34 9.27 -12.53 2.63
CA LYS A 34 8.48 -11.84 3.68
C LYS A 34 9.38 -11.33 4.81
N LYS A 35 10.44 -12.08 5.16
CA LYS A 35 11.37 -11.68 6.21
C LYS A 35 12.19 -10.44 5.82
N GLU A 36 12.69 -10.39 4.60
CA GLU A 36 13.39 -9.19 4.09
C GLU A 36 12.44 -7.98 4.01
N GLN A 37 11.20 -8.16 3.53
CA GLN A 37 10.22 -7.07 3.50
C GLN A 37 9.79 -6.61 4.90
N ALA A 38 9.56 -7.54 5.83
CA ALA A 38 9.21 -7.20 7.21
C ALA A 38 10.38 -6.60 7.97
N GLU A 39 11.63 -7.03 7.73
CA GLU A 39 12.82 -6.39 8.30
C GLU A 39 13.04 -4.99 7.71
N VAL A 40 12.72 -4.77 6.43
CA VAL A 40 12.76 -3.43 5.81
C VAL A 40 11.64 -2.54 6.32
N GLU A 41 10.43 -3.08 6.52
CA GLU A 41 9.27 -2.37 7.08
C GLU A 41 9.49 -2.05 8.57
N GLU A 42 10.04 -2.98 9.37
CA GLU A 42 10.50 -2.71 10.75
C GLU A 42 11.68 -1.73 10.78
N GLU A 43 12.60 -1.78 9.82
CA GLU A 43 13.74 -0.85 9.76
C GLU A 43 13.29 0.55 9.31
N GLU A 44 12.29 0.66 8.44
CA GLU A 44 11.61 1.92 8.10
C GLU A 44 10.83 2.47 9.31
N GLU A 45 9.98 1.66 9.98
CA GLU A 45 9.24 2.09 11.17
C GLU A 45 10.18 2.46 12.34
N ARG A 46 11.26 1.70 12.56
CA ARG A 46 12.26 2.01 13.58
C ARG A 46 13.10 3.24 13.22
N SER A 47 13.34 3.49 11.94
CA SER A 47 13.99 4.73 11.47
C SER A 47 13.11 5.98 11.62
N GLU A 48 11.78 5.80 11.68
CA GLU A 48 10.84 6.88 11.95
C GLU A 48 10.67 7.17 13.45
N GLU A 49 10.93 6.19 14.33
CA GLU A 49 10.73 6.32 15.79
C GLU A 49 12.02 6.68 16.57
N GLU A 50 13.22 6.37 16.05
CA GLU A 50 14.50 6.50 16.77
C GLU A 50 15.43 7.55 16.13
N VAL A 51 15.12 8.84 16.30
CA VAL A 51 16.10 9.95 16.13
C VAL A 51 16.11 10.81 17.39
N GLU A 52 16.41 10.17 18.53
CA GLU A 52 17.07 10.83 19.66
C GLU A 52 18.56 10.49 19.63
N GLU A 53 19.37 11.46 20.03
CA GLU A 53 20.83 11.54 19.94
C GLU A 53 21.58 10.32 20.50
N GLU A 54 21.75 9.23 19.74
CA GLU A 54 22.88 8.31 19.92
C GLU A 54 23.37 7.79 18.55
N PRO A 55 24.68 7.57 18.36
CA PRO A 55 25.18 6.94 17.15
C PRO A 55 24.82 5.45 17.19
N GLU A 56 23.59 5.11 16.80
CA GLU A 56 23.24 3.75 16.47
C GLU A 56 24.24 3.23 15.42
N LYS A 57 24.85 2.09 15.71
CA LYS A 57 25.85 1.47 14.84
C LYS A 57 25.18 1.10 13.52
N ARG A 58 25.31 1.97 12.52
CA ARG A 58 24.83 1.74 11.15
C ARG A 58 25.32 0.36 10.70
N LYS A 59 24.40 -0.48 10.26
CA LYS A 59 24.71 -1.87 9.87
C LYS A 59 25.55 -1.86 8.60
N GLY A 60 26.60 -2.68 8.56
CA GLY A 60 27.42 -2.89 7.35
C GLY A 60 28.21 -1.66 6.89
N THR A 61 28.18 -1.35 5.60
CA THR A 61 29.00 -0.30 4.96
C THR A 61 28.36 1.10 5.00
N GLN A 62 27.15 1.23 5.54
CA GLN A 62 26.42 2.51 5.61
C GLN A 62 27.11 3.59 6.45
N GLY A 63 28.06 3.21 7.31
CA GLY A 63 28.91 4.14 8.05
C GLY A 63 30.18 4.60 7.31
N LEU A 64 30.57 3.91 6.23
CA LEU A 64 31.78 4.19 5.45
C LEU A 64 31.52 5.14 4.27
N ILE A 65 30.27 5.30 3.86
CA ILE A 65 29.89 6.12 2.71
C ILE A 65 29.44 7.49 3.22
N GLU A 66 30.18 8.54 2.82
CA GLU A 66 29.82 9.93 3.08
C GLU A 66 28.69 10.36 2.14
N ILE A 67 27.51 10.67 2.68
CA ILE A 67 26.34 11.10 1.91
C ILE A 67 26.38 12.63 1.75
N GLU A 68 26.96 13.13 0.66
CA GLU A 68 26.96 14.56 0.30
C GLU A 68 25.70 14.95 -0.50
N ASN A 69 24.51 14.71 0.07
CA ASN A 69 23.27 15.15 -0.57
C ASN A 69 22.85 16.53 -0.01
N PRO A 70 22.95 17.62 -0.79
CA PRO A 70 22.59 18.97 -0.33
C PRO A 70 21.11 19.12 0.02
N ASN A 71 20.25 18.21 -0.44
CA ASN A 71 18.83 18.15 -0.10
C ASN A 71 18.52 17.15 1.03
N LEU A 72 19.53 16.56 1.67
CA LEU A 72 19.35 15.68 2.83
C LEU A 72 18.97 16.52 4.05
N ALA A 73 17.71 16.96 4.07
CA ALA A 73 17.14 17.67 5.20
C ALA A 73 17.09 16.70 6.40
N LYS A 74 17.81 17.03 7.47
CA LYS A 74 17.66 16.32 8.75
C LYS A 74 16.22 16.48 9.23
N PRO A 75 15.56 15.42 9.73
CA PRO A 75 14.24 15.56 10.31
C PRO A 75 14.30 16.58 11.45
N LYS A 76 13.37 17.53 11.45
CA LYS A 76 13.22 18.51 12.54
C LYS A 76 12.10 18.01 13.43
N ASN A 77 12.38 17.81 14.72
CA ASN A 77 11.37 17.43 15.70
C ASN A 77 10.41 18.61 15.90
N VAL A 78 9.25 18.57 15.23
CA VAL A 78 8.21 19.59 15.35
C VAL A 78 7.28 19.21 16.48
N LYS A 79 6.99 20.14 17.39
CA LYS A 79 6.08 19.88 18.51
C LYS A 79 4.65 19.79 17.98
N ALA A 80 3.87 18.83 18.50
CA ALA A 80 2.48 18.61 18.10
C ALA A 80 1.58 19.88 18.22
N LYS A 81 1.96 20.84 19.07
CA LYS A 81 1.26 22.12 19.25
C LYS A 81 1.42 23.08 18.06
N ASP A 82 2.49 22.94 17.29
CA ASP A 82 2.82 23.79 16.15
C ASP A 82 2.27 23.23 14.82
N LEU A 83 1.72 22.00 14.86
CA LEU A 83 1.00 21.41 13.74
C LEU A 83 -0.36 22.10 13.64
N VAL A 84 -0.52 22.94 12.63
CA VAL A 84 -1.80 23.59 12.32
C VAL A 84 -2.75 22.56 11.70
N MET A 85 -3.37 21.73 12.53
CA MET A 85 -4.39 20.73 12.15
C MET A 85 -5.66 21.36 11.55
N GLY A 86 -5.78 22.70 11.58
CA GLY A 86 -6.94 23.45 11.08
C GLY A 86 -6.79 24.08 9.70
N ARG A 87 -5.62 23.96 9.05
CA ARG A 87 -5.51 24.31 7.63
C ARG A 87 -5.95 23.08 6.85
N THR A 88 -7.19 23.07 6.38
CA THR A 88 -7.54 22.22 5.25
C THR A 88 -6.56 22.61 4.16
N THR A 89 -5.55 21.77 3.91
CA THR A 89 -4.80 21.84 2.67
C THR A 89 -5.86 21.93 1.59
N GLU A 90 -5.85 23.00 0.80
CA GLU A 90 -6.85 23.17 -0.23
C GLU A 90 -6.63 22.04 -1.22
N LEU A 91 -7.39 20.96 -1.03
CA LEU A 91 -7.25 19.73 -1.81
C LEU A 91 -7.25 20.14 -3.27
N SER A 92 -6.26 19.65 -4.00
CA SER A 92 -6.15 19.91 -5.43
C SER A 92 -7.46 19.53 -6.11
N ARG A 93 -7.83 20.19 -7.22
CA ARG A 93 -9.08 19.87 -7.95
C ARG A 93 -9.23 18.36 -8.18
N ARG A 94 -8.12 17.69 -8.47
CA ARG A 94 -8.05 16.23 -8.66
C ARG A 94 -8.41 15.44 -7.39
N GLU A 95 -7.83 15.82 -6.26
CA GLU A 95 -8.06 15.15 -4.98
C GLU A 95 -9.51 15.30 -4.52
N ARG A 96 -10.14 16.47 -4.77
CA ARG A 96 -11.56 16.68 -4.45
C ARG A 96 -12.46 15.77 -5.25
N GLU A 97 -12.24 15.67 -6.56
CA GLU A 97 -13.02 14.82 -7.46
C GLU A 97 -12.84 13.33 -7.11
N GLU A 98 -11.63 12.91 -6.75
CA GLU A 98 -11.36 11.52 -6.34
C GLU A 98 -12.06 11.16 -5.03
N ILE A 99 -12.04 12.05 -4.03
CA ILE A 99 -12.75 11.86 -2.76
C ILE A 99 -14.26 11.82 -2.98
N GLU A 100 -14.79 12.69 -3.83
CA GLU A 100 -16.22 12.69 -4.14
C GLU A 100 -16.64 11.41 -4.87
N LYS A 101 -15.81 10.92 -5.80
CA LYS A 101 -16.03 9.65 -6.50
C LYS A 101 -16.01 8.46 -5.53
N GLN A 102 -15.07 8.44 -4.59
CA GLN A 102 -15.01 7.41 -3.55
C GLN A 102 -16.26 7.45 -2.66
N LYS A 103 -16.63 8.62 -2.14
CA LYS A 103 -17.84 8.80 -1.32
C LYS A 103 -19.11 8.41 -2.06
N ALA A 104 -19.22 8.73 -3.35
CA ALA A 104 -20.35 8.35 -4.18
C ALA A 104 -20.44 6.84 -4.36
N HIS A 105 -19.31 6.17 -4.59
CA HIS A 105 -19.24 4.71 -4.69
C HIS A 105 -19.63 4.04 -3.37
N GLU A 106 -19.06 4.48 -2.26
CA GLU A 106 -19.41 3.96 -0.93
C GLU A 106 -20.88 4.15 -0.60
N ARG A 107 -21.44 5.33 -0.91
CA ARG A 107 -22.86 5.60 -0.72
C ARG A 107 -23.72 4.68 -1.58
N TYR A 108 -23.32 4.42 -2.82
CA TYR A 108 -24.03 3.51 -3.71
C TYR A 108 -24.02 2.08 -3.14
N MET A 109 -22.85 1.57 -2.76
CA MET A 109 -22.70 0.24 -2.15
C MET A 109 -23.55 0.12 -0.88
N LYS A 110 -23.50 1.12 0.00
CA LYS A 110 -24.31 1.17 1.22
C LYS A 110 -25.82 1.18 0.94
N LEU A 111 -26.28 1.87 -0.10
CA LEU A 111 -27.68 1.86 -0.49
C LEU A 111 -28.10 0.51 -1.09
N GLN A 112 -27.19 -0.16 -1.80
CA GLN A 112 -27.42 -1.49 -2.35
C GLN A 112 -27.55 -2.53 -1.25
N GLU A 113 -26.63 -2.53 -0.28
CA GLU A 113 -26.71 -3.36 0.93
C GLU A 113 -28.00 -3.13 1.72
N GLN A 114 -28.46 -1.87 1.78
CA GLN A 114 -29.71 -1.51 2.45
C GLN A 114 -30.98 -1.91 1.67
N GLY A 115 -30.87 -2.52 0.49
CA GLY A 115 -32.04 -2.83 -0.34
C GLY A 115 -32.75 -1.57 -0.86
N LYS A 116 -32.07 -0.42 -0.89
CA LYS A 116 -32.68 0.86 -1.30
C LYS A 116 -32.48 1.16 -2.78
N THR A 117 -31.54 0.50 -3.45
CA THR A 117 -31.39 0.58 -4.91
C THR A 117 -32.50 -0.22 -5.59
N GLU A 118 -32.93 0.22 -6.78
CA GLU A 118 -33.98 -0.48 -7.53
C GLU A 118 -33.61 -1.93 -7.85
N GLN A 119 -32.31 -2.20 -8.04
CA GLN A 119 -31.78 -3.55 -8.24
C GLN A 119 -31.96 -4.39 -6.97
N ALA A 120 -31.47 -3.91 -5.83
CA ALA A 120 -31.58 -4.64 -4.58
C ALA A 120 -33.04 -4.81 -4.11
N ARG A 121 -33.93 -3.85 -4.41
CA ARG A 121 -35.37 -4.02 -4.17
C ARG A 121 -35.97 -5.17 -4.99
N LYS A 122 -35.67 -5.21 -6.29
CA LYS A 122 -36.12 -6.30 -7.17
C LYS A 122 -35.59 -7.66 -6.72
N ASP A 123 -34.35 -7.72 -6.25
CA ASP A 123 -33.74 -8.95 -5.74
C ASP A 123 -34.35 -9.41 -4.40
N LEU A 124 -34.91 -8.50 -3.60
CA LEU A 124 -35.60 -8.82 -2.33
C LEU A 124 -37.08 -9.19 -2.53
N ASP A 125 -37.72 -8.67 -3.57
CA ASP A 125 -39.13 -8.92 -3.90
C ASP A 125 -39.34 -10.25 -4.68
N LEU A 126 -38.26 -10.91 -5.10
CA LEU A 126 -38.25 -12.23 -5.78
C LEU A 126 -38.06 -13.39 -4.80
#